data_AF-A0A2T7X615-F1
#
_entry.id   AF-A0A2T7X615-F1
#
_cell.length_a   1.000
_cell.length_b   1.000
_cell.length_c   1.000
_cell.angle_alpha   90.00
_cell.angle_beta   90.00
_cell.angle_gamma   90.00
#
_symmetry.space_group_name_H-M   'P 1'
#
loop_
_entity.id
_entity.type
_entity.pdbx_description
1 polymer ?
#
loop_
_entity_poly.entity_id
_entity_poly.type
_entity_poly.pdbx_seq_one_letter_code
_entity_poly.pdbx_strand_id
1 'polypeptide(L)'
;MLDADELAEMRALQARAYGRDGGLSHAEAARLRGLQEGAVERGVSSVAPESGQTAVDAGTAGSITDSRVTGAVEPTEPAPAATSPAVREPVDEAPASAPALRRAPARWIALAAVVVLLCGVGIGWLLFGQSRAAAVALTAEQQEWQNALTAEGDYDPSSIRALAVKEGVVVWTATKEERQRTCLILGDGESTSPICQLTEMVAESGMYGSLIVDSVGVTQREVSAQLLFAASGEPAVAVSSYDYSSGSAGMIYANENETRIAEKLADEGFDPRSIWVAGYDGDVPIWSAMQLDSPGACLIYDGSLSPSPMVCADPQTIVEQGAGLVLNVVDPQTGTTTTFEFSPHGPSALVITRERGEVGAGGD
;
A
#
# COMPACT_ATOMS: atom_id res chain seq x y z
N MET A 1 -17.30 31.35 -20.98
CA MET A 1 -16.56 31.78 -19.78
C MET A 1 -17.56 32.23 -18.72
N LEU A 2 -17.45 31.75 -17.49
CA LEU A 2 -18.09 32.38 -16.33
C LEU A 2 -17.52 33.79 -16.17
N ASP A 3 -18.32 34.75 -15.75
CA ASP A 3 -17.78 36.07 -15.39
C ASP A 3 -16.96 35.98 -14.10
N ALA A 4 -16.20 37.03 -13.80
CA ALA A 4 -15.29 37.05 -12.65
C ALA A 4 -16.03 36.89 -11.31
N ASP A 5 -17.27 37.37 -11.24
CA ASP A 5 -18.10 37.33 -10.05
C ASP A 5 -18.69 35.92 -9.85
N GLU A 6 -19.17 35.27 -10.92
CA GLU A 6 -19.61 33.88 -10.96
C GLU A 6 -18.49 32.91 -10.54
N LEU A 7 -17.25 33.16 -10.99
CA LEU A 7 -16.08 32.36 -10.58
C LEU A 7 -15.71 32.55 -9.11
N ALA A 8 -15.82 33.77 -8.60
CA ALA A 8 -15.59 34.05 -7.18
C ALA A 8 -16.66 33.39 -6.30
N GLU A 9 -17.93 33.45 -6.71
CA GLU A 9 -19.05 32.81 -6.06
C GLU A 9 -18.88 31.27 -6.03
N MET A 10 -18.50 30.67 -7.16
CA MET A 10 -18.24 29.23 -7.25
C MET A 10 -17.14 28.79 -6.29
N ARG A 11 -16.00 29.50 -6.23
CA ARG A 11 -14.90 29.17 -5.31
C ARG A 11 -15.32 29.30 -3.85
N ALA A 12 -16.10 30.32 -3.50
CA ALA A 12 -16.62 30.52 -2.15
C ALA A 12 -17.61 29.42 -1.72
N LEU A 13 -18.43 28.93 -2.65
CA LEU A 13 -19.33 27.79 -2.42
C LEU A 13 -18.57 26.48 -2.29
N GLN A 14 -17.55 26.23 -3.12
CA GLN A 14 -16.69 25.05 -3.02
C GLN A 14 -15.90 25.02 -1.71
N ALA A 15 -15.33 26.15 -1.29
CA ALA A 15 -14.61 26.26 -0.03
C ALA A 15 -15.51 25.96 1.19
N ARG A 16 -16.80 26.28 1.12
CA ARG A 16 -17.78 25.96 2.17
C ARG A 16 -18.30 24.52 2.09
N ALA A 17 -18.44 23.97 0.90
CA ALA A 17 -18.85 22.58 0.69
C ALA A 17 -17.79 21.59 1.22
N TYR A 18 -16.51 21.87 0.95
CA TYR A 18 -15.38 20.99 1.27
C TYR A 18 -14.55 21.48 2.47
N GLY A 19 -15.01 22.54 3.16
CA GLY A 19 -14.36 23.07 4.36
C GLY A 19 -14.58 22.20 5.59
N ARG A 20 -13.85 22.51 6.67
CA ARG A 20 -13.85 21.75 7.93
C ARG A 20 -15.25 21.58 8.56
N ASP A 21 -16.14 22.53 8.35
CA ASP A 21 -17.51 22.53 8.87
C ASP A 21 -18.56 22.15 7.80
N GLY A 22 -18.12 21.50 6.71
CA GLY A 22 -18.84 21.12 5.50
C GLY A 22 -20.37 21.18 5.59
N GLY A 23 -20.94 22.25 5.05
CA GLY A 23 -22.39 22.45 5.08
C GLY A 23 -22.82 23.52 4.09
N LEU A 24 -23.42 23.11 2.98
CA LEU A 24 -24.21 23.99 2.13
C LEU A 24 -25.69 23.82 2.47
N SER A 25 -26.42 24.92 2.53
CA SER A 25 -27.87 24.86 2.47
C SER A 25 -28.33 24.28 1.11
N HIS A 26 -29.56 23.76 1.03
CA HIS A 26 -30.11 23.24 -0.23
C HIS A 26 -30.10 24.28 -1.36
N ALA A 27 -30.33 25.55 -1.03
CA ALA A 27 -30.28 26.64 -1.99
C ALA A 27 -28.86 26.88 -2.53
N GLU A 28 -27.86 26.82 -1.65
CA GLU A 28 -26.45 26.99 -2.02
C GLU A 28 -25.91 25.79 -2.80
N ALA A 29 -26.32 24.57 -2.47
CA ALA A 29 -25.97 23.38 -3.24
C ALA A 29 -26.56 23.42 -4.66
N ALA A 30 -27.81 23.87 -4.81
CA ALA A 30 -28.43 24.08 -6.12
C ALA A 30 -27.72 25.19 -6.91
N ARG A 31 -27.33 26.29 -6.25
CA ARG A 31 -26.58 27.38 -6.86
C ARG A 31 -25.20 26.93 -7.35
N LEU A 32 -24.46 26.16 -6.54
CA LEU A 32 -23.16 25.61 -6.92
C LEU A 32 -23.27 24.72 -8.16
N ARG A 33 -24.28 23.85 -8.22
CA ARG A 33 -24.52 22.97 -9.37
C ARG A 33 -24.78 23.77 -10.65
N GLY A 34 -25.62 24.80 -10.59
CA GLY A 34 -25.88 25.65 -11.75
C GLY A 34 -24.66 26.42 -12.25
N LEU A 35 -23.77 26.86 -11.35
CA LEU A 35 -22.50 27.49 -11.74
C LEU A 35 -21.54 26.51 -12.42
N GLN A 36 -21.49 25.25 -11.96
CA GLN A 36 -20.66 24.20 -12.55
C GLN A 36 -21.17 23.78 -13.94
N GLU A 37 -22.48 23.58 -14.10
CA GLU A 37 -23.10 23.26 -15.39
C GLU A 37 -22.88 24.39 -16.41
N GLY A 38 -23.07 25.65 -16.00
CA GLY A 38 -22.83 26.82 -16.84
C GLY A 38 -21.36 27.01 -17.26
N ALA A 39 -20.40 26.51 -16.47
CA ALA A 39 -18.98 26.52 -16.81
C ALA A 39 -18.65 25.51 -17.92
N VAL A 40 -19.27 24.32 -17.87
CA VAL A 40 -19.07 23.25 -18.86
C VAL A 40 -19.69 23.66 -20.20
N GLU A 41 -20.94 24.11 -20.21
CA GLU A 41 -21.63 24.49 -21.45
C GLU A 41 -20.94 25.65 -22.20
N ARG A 42 -20.41 26.62 -21.45
CA ARG A 42 -19.70 27.78 -22.03
C ARG A 42 -18.21 27.53 -22.30
N GLY A 43 -17.66 26.40 -21.87
CA GLY A 43 -16.28 25.97 -22.18
C GLY A 43 -16.17 25.26 -23.53
N VAL A 44 -17.22 24.57 -23.97
CA VAL A 44 -17.22 23.76 -25.20
C VAL A 44 -17.38 24.61 -26.47
N SER A 45 -17.78 25.88 -26.38
CA SER A 45 -17.99 26.78 -27.55
C SER A 45 -16.80 27.68 -27.93
N SER A 46 -15.62 27.51 -27.32
CA SER A 46 -14.46 28.37 -27.61
C SER A 46 -13.20 27.58 -27.93
N VAL A 47 -13.20 26.90 -29.07
CA VAL A 47 -11.96 26.45 -29.73
C VAL A 47 -11.93 27.05 -31.14
N ALA A 48 -11.30 28.22 -31.26
CA ALA A 48 -10.78 28.74 -32.51
C ALA A 48 -9.23 28.65 -32.42
N PRO A 49 -8.52 28.32 -33.52
CA PRO A 49 -7.10 28.03 -33.47
C PRO A 49 -6.30 29.33 -33.60
N GLU A 50 -5.40 29.60 -32.65
CA GLU A 50 -4.38 30.63 -32.84
C GLU A 50 -3.00 30.08 -32.45
N SER A 51 -2.13 30.04 -33.46
CA SER A 51 -0.73 29.69 -33.39
C SER A 51 0.08 30.76 -32.64
N GLY A 52 1.13 30.35 -31.93
CA GLY A 52 2.11 31.30 -31.39
C GLY A 52 3.22 30.67 -30.57
N GLN A 53 4.35 30.41 -31.22
CA GLN A 53 5.64 30.01 -30.65
C GLN A 53 6.13 30.98 -29.56
N THR A 54 6.80 30.48 -28.51
CA THR A 54 8.17 30.93 -28.18
C THR A 54 8.91 29.92 -27.29
N ALA A 55 10.20 29.75 -27.59
CA ALA A 55 11.18 28.90 -26.94
C ALA A 55 11.91 29.63 -25.77
N VAL A 56 13.01 29.01 -25.32
CA VAL A 56 14.06 29.38 -24.33
C VAL A 56 13.70 29.19 -22.84
N ASP A 57 14.54 28.66 -21.94
CA ASP A 57 15.98 28.35 -21.98
C ASP A 57 16.35 27.36 -20.85
N ALA A 58 17.54 26.76 -20.98
CA ALA A 58 18.14 25.78 -20.09
C ALA A 58 18.83 26.40 -18.85
N GLY A 59 18.99 25.57 -17.82
CA GLY A 59 20.15 25.61 -16.91
C GLY A 59 19.87 25.97 -15.45
N THR A 60 20.13 25.04 -14.54
CA THR A 60 21.25 25.10 -13.57
C THR A 60 21.05 24.06 -12.47
N ALA A 61 21.98 23.10 -12.42
CA ALA A 61 22.15 22.16 -11.33
C ALA A 61 22.78 22.87 -10.11
N GLY A 62 22.12 22.76 -8.95
CA GLY A 62 22.63 23.20 -7.66
C GLY A 62 22.99 22.00 -6.79
N SER A 63 24.28 21.66 -6.77
CA SER A 63 24.91 20.76 -5.80
C SER A 63 24.87 21.39 -4.41
N ILE A 64 24.37 20.68 -3.40
CA ILE A 64 24.49 21.07 -2.00
C ILE A 64 25.18 19.96 -1.21
N THR A 65 26.32 20.37 -0.67
CA THR A 65 27.32 19.66 0.12
C THR A 65 26.83 19.17 1.48
N ASP A 66 27.39 18.01 1.81
CA ASP A 66 27.55 17.32 3.08
C ASP A 66 27.93 18.23 4.26
N SER A 67 27.37 17.96 5.45
CA SER A 67 27.82 18.52 6.73
C SER A 67 27.56 17.53 7.86
N ARG A 68 28.56 16.66 8.07
CA ARG A 68 28.82 15.92 9.31
C ARG A 68 28.94 16.85 10.51
N VAL A 69 28.21 16.55 11.58
CA VAL A 69 28.57 16.97 12.94
C VAL A 69 28.75 15.72 13.80
N THR A 70 29.96 15.60 14.33
CA THR A 70 30.47 14.59 15.25
C THR A 70 29.99 14.82 16.68
N GLY A 71 29.57 13.75 17.36
CA GLY A 71 29.37 13.73 18.81
C GLY A 71 29.64 12.34 19.37
N ALA A 72 30.90 12.10 19.77
CA ALA A 72 31.35 10.89 20.43
C ALA A 72 31.41 11.13 21.95
N VAL A 73 30.81 10.24 22.75
CA VAL A 73 31.14 10.07 24.17
C VAL A 73 31.17 8.57 24.47
N GLU A 74 32.36 8.07 24.75
CA GLU A 74 32.66 6.72 25.22
C GLU A 74 32.37 6.55 26.74
N PRO A 75 32.23 5.31 27.22
CA PRO A 75 31.80 4.96 28.57
C PRO A 75 32.98 4.76 29.53
N THR A 76 32.73 4.76 30.85
CA THR A 76 33.74 4.43 31.86
C THR A 76 33.15 3.59 32.99
N GLU A 77 33.56 2.32 33.02
CA GLU A 77 33.76 1.47 34.20
C GLU A 77 35.16 0.83 34.01
N PRO A 78 35.97 0.59 35.07
CA PRO A 78 35.79 -0.62 35.88
C PRO A 78 36.21 -0.51 37.38
N ALA A 79 35.81 -1.52 38.14
CA ALA A 79 36.19 -1.87 39.52
C ALA A 79 37.66 -2.42 39.63
N PRO A 80 38.09 -3.16 40.68
CA PRO A 80 37.96 -3.08 42.15
C PRO A 80 39.34 -3.14 42.87
N ALA A 81 39.41 -2.96 44.21
CA ALA A 81 40.54 -3.47 45.01
C ALA A 81 40.17 -3.73 46.48
N ALA A 82 40.35 -4.97 46.90
CA ALA A 82 40.31 -5.43 48.29
C ALA A 82 41.66 -5.20 48.98
N THR A 83 41.68 -4.85 50.26
CA THR A 83 42.77 -5.21 51.20
C THR A 83 42.29 -5.10 52.65
N SER A 84 42.24 -6.23 53.36
CA SER A 84 42.43 -6.36 54.82
C SER A 84 43.95 -6.52 55.07
N PRO A 85 44.54 -6.10 56.22
CA PRO A 85 44.23 -6.68 57.54
C PRO A 85 44.48 -5.77 58.77
N ALA A 86 44.02 -6.17 59.96
CA ALA A 86 44.87 -6.46 61.14
C ALA A 86 44.08 -6.44 62.46
N VAL A 87 44.38 -7.47 63.25
CA VAL A 87 43.92 -7.82 64.60
C VAL A 87 44.32 -6.80 65.66
N ARG A 88 43.42 -6.50 66.61
CA ARG A 88 43.73 -6.17 68.02
C ARG A 88 42.47 -6.24 68.90
N GLU A 89 42.41 -7.25 69.77
CA GLU A 89 41.74 -7.21 71.08
C GLU A 89 42.77 -6.79 72.15
N PRO A 90 42.42 -6.52 73.43
CA PRO A 90 41.10 -6.44 74.09
C PRO A 90 40.92 -5.14 74.93
N VAL A 91 39.75 -4.94 75.55
CA VAL A 91 39.55 -4.67 77.00
C VAL A 91 38.06 -4.37 77.26
N ASP A 92 37.52 -5.10 78.24
CA ASP A 92 36.18 -5.02 78.81
C ASP A 92 35.82 -3.63 79.37
N GLU A 93 34.65 -3.11 79.00
CA GLU A 93 33.81 -2.31 79.90
C GLU A 93 32.33 -2.39 79.50
N ALA A 94 31.48 -2.76 80.46
CA ALA A 94 30.06 -3.05 80.31
C ALA A 94 29.17 -1.78 80.35
N PRO A 95 27.83 -1.89 80.38
CA PRO A 95 26.93 -1.88 79.24
C PRO A 95 26.13 -0.57 79.13
N ALA A 96 26.03 0.00 77.92
CA ALA A 96 25.14 1.13 77.64
C ALA A 96 23.96 0.68 76.76
N SER A 97 22.83 0.43 77.44
CA SER A 97 21.44 0.46 77.01
C SER A 97 21.15 0.75 75.53
N ALA A 98 20.81 -0.30 74.79
CA ALA A 98 20.15 -0.18 73.48
C ALA A 98 18.72 0.37 73.65
N PRO A 99 18.30 1.39 72.89
CA PRO A 99 16.88 1.69 72.77
C PRO A 99 16.25 0.59 71.92
N ALA A 100 15.27 -0.10 72.51
CA ALA A 100 14.39 -1.02 71.81
C ALA A 100 13.76 -0.31 70.61
N LEU A 101 14.22 -0.62 69.39
CA LEU A 101 13.46 -0.34 68.20
C LEU A 101 12.13 -1.08 68.36
N ARG A 102 11.07 -0.29 68.55
CA ARG A 102 9.70 -0.75 68.52
C ARG A 102 9.56 -1.61 67.28
N ARG A 103 9.31 -2.91 67.48
CA ARG A 103 8.76 -3.79 66.46
C ARG A 103 7.43 -3.18 66.04
N ALA A 104 7.45 -2.24 65.08
CA ALA A 104 6.33 -2.04 64.19
C ALA A 104 5.99 -3.44 63.68
N PRO A 105 4.74 -3.91 63.83
CA PRO A 105 4.46 -5.31 63.59
C PRO A 105 4.75 -5.55 62.12
N ALA A 106 5.76 -6.38 61.84
CA ALA A 106 6.22 -6.69 60.48
C ALA A 106 5.08 -7.11 59.54
N ARG A 107 3.94 -7.51 60.12
CA ARG A 107 2.65 -7.74 59.46
C ARG A 107 2.14 -6.53 58.66
N TRP A 108 2.26 -5.29 59.16
CA TRP A 108 1.81 -4.09 58.41
C TRP A 108 2.75 -3.74 57.25
N ILE A 109 4.05 -3.97 57.41
CA ILE A 109 5.03 -3.75 56.33
C ILE A 109 4.83 -4.80 55.22
N ALA A 110 4.62 -6.06 55.61
CA ALA A 110 4.31 -7.13 54.66
C ALA A 110 2.99 -6.89 53.92
N LEU A 111 1.95 -6.41 54.62
CA LEU A 111 0.67 -6.06 54.00
C LEU A 111 0.83 -4.91 53.01
N ALA A 112 1.58 -3.85 53.38
CA ALA A 112 1.85 -2.73 52.50
C ALA A 112 2.62 -3.17 51.24
N ALA A 113 3.61 -4.06 51.38
CA ALA A 113 4.35 -4.60 50.23
C ALA A 113 3.45 -5.40 49.28
N VAL A 114 2.54 -6.23 49.81
CA VAL A 114 1.57 -6.99 48.99
C VAL A 114 0.61 -6.05 48.26
N VAL A 115 0.11 -5.00 48.93
CA VAL A 115 -0.78 -4.01 48.31
C VAL A 115 -0.06 -3.25 47.20
N VAL A 116 1.17 -2.80 47.44
CA VAL A 116 1.98 -2.11 46.42
C VAL A 116 2.27 -3.04 45.24
N LEU A 117 2.54 -4.33 45.48
CA LEU A 117 2.79 -5.31 44.42
C LEU A 117 1.52 -5.60 43.61
N LEU A 118 0.35 -5.76 44.26
CA LEU A 118 -0.93 -5.91 43.57
C LEU A 118 -1.32 -4.67 42.77
N CYS A 119 -1.09 -3.47 43.31
CA CYS A 119 -1.29 -2.22 42.58
C CYS A 119 -0.30 -2.09 41.41
N GLY A 120 0.97 -2.45 41.59
CA GLY A 120 1.98 -2.43 40.53
C GLY A 120 1.67 -3.41 39.41
N VAL A 121 1.24 -4.62 39.74
CA VAL A 121 0.79 -5.63 38.77
C VAL A 121 -0.50 -5.19 38.09
N GLY A 122 -1.47 -4.66 38.82
CA GLY A 122 -2.75 -4.18 38.25
C GLY A 122 -2.57 -2.99 37.31
N ILE A 123 -1.77 -1.99 37.72
CA ILE A 123 -1.45 -0.82 36.89
C ILE A 123 -0.57 -1.21 35.72
N GLY A 124 0.41 -2.08 35.92
CA GLY A 124 1.25 -2.62 34.84
C GLY A 124 0.43 -3.40 33.81
N TRP A 125 -0.54 -4.19 34.25
CA TRP A 125 -1.43 -4.93 33.36
C TRP A 125 -2.40 -4.01 32.60
N LEU A 126 -2.90 -2.96 33.24
CA LEU A 126 -3.75 -1.97 32.56
C LEU A 126 -2.96 -1.13 31.54
N LEU A 127 -1.72 -0.73 31.85
CA LEU A 127 -0.92 0.12 30.95
C LEU A 127 -0.23 -0.66 29.82
N PHE A 128 0.14 -1.93 30.03
CA PHE A 128 0.93 -2.70 29.07
C PHE A 128 0.27 -4.02 28.60
N GLY A 129 -0.82 -4.46 29.25
CA GLY A 129 -1.54 -5.68 28.84
C GLY A 129 -2.49 -5.48 27.65
N GLN A 130 -2.80 -4.22 27.31
CA GLN A 130 -3.69 -3.87 26.20
C GLN A 130 -2.98 -3.75 24.84
N SER A 131 -1.67 -3.95 24.80
CA SER A 131 -0.86 -3.71 23.59
C SER A 131 -1.00 -4.78 22.50
N ARG A 132 -1.79 -5.85 22.70
CA ARG A 132 -2.18 -6.72 21.59
C ARG A 132 -3.41 -6.13 20.94
N ALA A 133 -3.31 -5.77 19.66
CA ALA A 133 -4.47 -5.33 18.88
C ALA A 133 -5.67 -6.26 19.16
N ALA A 134 -6.81 -5.68 19.50
CA ALA A 134 -7.99 -6.41 19.98
C ALA A 134 -8.28 -7.60 19.07
N ALA A 135 -8.37 -8.81 19.64
CA ALA A 135 -8.73 -9.99 18.88
C ALA A 135 -10.11 -9.79 18.27
N VAL A 136 -10.24 -10.02 16.97
CA VAL A 136 -11.53 -9.95 16.29
C VAL A 136 -12.43 -11.05 16.85
N ALA A 137 -13.63 -10.67 17.28
CA ALA A 137 -14.61 -11.62 17.77
C ALA A 137 -15.16 -12.42 16.58
N LEU A 138 -14.78 -13.69 16.49
CA LEU A 138 -15.31 -14.62 15.49
C LEU A 138 -16.61 -15.26 15.99
N THR A 139 -17.52 -15.53 15.07
CA THR A 139 -18.66 -16.41 15.33
C THR A 139 -18.20 -17.86 15.51
N ALA A 140 -19.07 -18.74 16.01
CA ALA A 140 -18.75 -20.16 16.17
C ALA A 140 -18.36 -20.82 14.83
N GLU A 141 -19.09 -20.49 13.77
CA GLU A 141 -18.85 -20.99 12.41
C GLU A 141 -17.50 -20.50 11.87
N GLN A 142 -17.20 -19.21 12.02
CA GLN A 142 -15.91 -18.65 11.63
C GLN A 142 -14.73 -19.22 12.42
N GLN A 143 -14.97 -19.60 13.68
CA GLN A 143 -13.97 -20.28 14.50
C GLN A 143 -13.69 -21.69 13.95
N GLU A 144 -14.70 -22.40 13.45
CA GLU A 144 -14.53 -23.68 12.78
C GLU A 144 -13.69 -23.53 11.50
N TRP A 145 -13.92 -22.47 10.71
CA TRP A 145 -13.09 -22.16 9.54
C TRP A 145 -11.63 -21.92 9.91
N GLN A 146 -11.36 -21.14 10.96
CA GLN A 146 -9.98 -20.94 11.44
C GLN A 146 -9.34 -22.23 11.94
N ASN A 147 -10.12 -23.10 12.60
CA ASN A 147 -9.64 -24.39 13.06
C ASN A 147 -9.30 -25.31 11.87
N ALA A 148 -10.08 -25.27 10.79
CA ALA A 148 -9.79 -25.98 9.56
C ALA A 148 -8.46 -25.52 8.94
N LEU A 149 -8.25 -24.21 8.81
CA LEU A 149 -6.96 -23.64 8.34
C LEU A 149 -5.77 -24.07 9.20
N THR A 150 -5.98 -24.19 10.51
CA THR A 150 -4.94 -24.66 11.44
C THR A 150 -4.68 -26.16 11.27
N ALA A 151 -5.72 -26.95 11.02
CA ALA A 151 -5.65 -28.39 10.87
C ALA A 151 -4.99 -28.83 9.55
N GLU A 152 -5.05 -28.02 8.50
CA GLU A 152 -4.35 -28.25 7.23
C GLU A 152 -2.83 -28.35 7.43
N GLY A 153 -2.28 -27.64 8.42
CA GLY A 153 -0.84 -27.71 8.75
C GLY A 153 0.06 -26.98 7.77
N ASP A 154 -0.52 -26.21 6.86
CA ASP A 154 0.20 -25.42 5.85
C ASP A 154 0.99 -24.25 6.44
N TYR A 155 0.51 -23.69 7.55
CA TYR A 155 1.06 -22.48 8.16
C TYR A 155 1.91 -22.80 9.39
N ASP A 156 2.81 -21.89 9.75
CA ASP A 156 3.62 -22.01 10.96
C ASP A 156 2.70 -22.18 12.18
N PRO A 157 3.04 -23.08 13.14
CA PRO A 157 2.21 -23.32 14.30
C PRO A 157 1.87 -22.03 15.05
N SER A 158 0.59 -21.85 15.37
CA SER A 158 0.06 -20.67 16.09
C SER A 158 0.25 -19.30 15.39
N SER A 159 0.56 -19.28 14.09
CA SER A 159 0.69 -18.03 13.33
C SER A 159 -0.64 -17.45 12.85
N ILE A 160 -1.66 -18.29 12.66
CA ILE A 160 -2.96 -17.89 12.13
C ILE A 160 -3.69 -16.98 13.13
N ARG A 161 -4.05 -15.78 12.67
CA ARG A 161 -4.77 -14.77 13.47
C ARG A 161 -5.78 -14.03 12.61
N ALA A 162 -7.03 -13.99 13.06
CA ALA A 162 -8.05 -13.12 12.46
C ALA A 162 -7.77 -11.64 12.79
N LEU A 163 -7.79 -10.80 11.75
CA LEU A 163 -7.53 -9.36 11.84
C LEU A 163 -8.76 -8.51 11.53
N ALA A 164 -9.72 -9.01 10.74
CA ALA A 164 -10.99 -8.34 10.47
C ALA A 164 -12.09 -9.31 10.03
N VAL A 165 -13.35 -8.86 10.12
CA VAL A 165 -14.52 -9.49 9.49
C VAL A 165 -15.29 -8.42 8.73
N LYS A 166 -15.65 -8.68 7.47
CA LYS A 166 -16.42 -7.76 6.62
C LYS A 166 -17.33 -8.56 5.68
N GLU A 167 -18.63 -8.28 5.73
CA GLU A 167 -19.65 -8.96 4.89
C GLU A 167 -19.55 -10.50 4.92
N GLY A 168 -19.35 -11.09 6.11
CA GLY A 168 -19.19 -12.55 6.27
C GLY A 168 -17.78 -13.08 5.99
N VAL A 169 -16.95 -12.34 5.26
CA VAL A 169 -15.54 -12.68 5.02
C VAL A 169 -14.71 -12.43 6.26
N VAL A 170 -13.94 -13.42 6.68
CA VAL A 170 -12.90 -13.27 7.68
C VAL A 170 -11.56 -13.05 6.97
N VAL A 171 -10.81 -12.07 7.46
CA VAL A 171 -9.45 -11.78 7.00
C VAL A 171 -8.47 -12.26 8.06
N TRP A 172 -7.69 -13.27 7.72
CA TRP A 172 -6.62 -13.78 8.57
C TRP A 172 -5.25 -13.35 8.05
N THR A 173 -4.30 -13.27 8.98
CA THR A 173 -2.88 -13.33 8.67
C THR A 173 -2.29 -14.64 9.20
N ALA A 174 -1.27 -15.14 8.53
CA ALA A 174 -0.50 -16.30 8.96
C ALA A 174 0.95 -16.16 8.49
N THR A 175 1.83 -17.01 8.98
CA THR A 175 3.20 -17.10 8.48
C THR A 175 3.50 -18.50 7.94
N LYS A 176 4.45 -18.60 7.01
CA LYS A 176 4.98 -19.86 6.46
C LYS A 176 6.50 -19.83 6.50
N GLU A 177 7.09 -21.03 6.44
CA GLU A 177 8.55 -21.22 6.29
C GLU A 177 9.33 -20.49 7.40
N GLU A 178 8.99 -20.74 8.66
CA GLU A 178 9.65 -20.10 9.81
C GLU A 178 9.58 -18.56 9.77
N ARG A 179 8.43 -18.01 9.36
CA ARG A 179 8.16 -16.57 9.18
C ARG A 179 8.90 -15.89 8.04
N GLN A 180 9.53 -16.63 7.14
CA GLN A 180 10.09 -16.06 5.91
C GLN A 180 9.01 -15.51 4.99
N ARG A 181 7.79 -16.09 5.06
CA ARG A 181 6.63 -15.62 4.31
C ARG A 181 5.51 -15.19 5.23
N THR A 182 4.89 -14.08 4.89
CA THR A 182 3.64 -13.60 5.48
C THR A 182 2.51 -13.87 4.51
N CYS A 183 1.39 -14.39 5.01
CA CYS A 183 0.20 -14.69 4.23
C CYS A 183 -0.97 -13.82 4.68
N LEU A 184 -1.74 -13.34 3.70
CA LEU A 184 -3.06 -12.74 3.84
C LEU A 184 -4.08 -13.76 3.31
N ILE A 185 -5.09 -14.08 4.12
CA ILE A 185 -6.08 -15.12 3.79
C ILE A 185 -7.46 -14.50 3.93
N LEU A 186 -8.26 -14.55 2.88
CA LEU A 186 -9.67 -14.14 2.90
C LEU A 186 -10.54 -15.39 2.74
N GLY A 187 -11.58 -15.54 3.55
CA GLY A 187 -12.53 -16.63 3.37
C GLY A 187 -13.92 -16.36 3.96
N ASP A 188 -14.93 -16.91 3.32
CA ASP A 188 -16.36 -16.77 3.65
C ASP A 188 -17.01 -18.11 4.05
N GLY A 189 -16.20 -19.16 4.22
CA GLY A 189 -16.64 -20.51 4.55
C GLY A 189 -16.88 -21.41 3.34
N GLU A 190 -17.18 -20.83 2.18
CA GLU A 190 -17.33 -21.57 0.91
C GLU A 190 -16.03 -21.55 0.11
N SER A 191 -15.38 -20.38 0.07
CA SER A 191 -14.13 -20.14 -0.65
C SER A 191 -13.07 -19.57 0.28
N THR A 192 -11.81 -19.91 0.00
CA THR A 192 -10.64 -19.34 0.68
C THR A 192 -9.60 -18.92 -0.36
N SER A 193 -9.11 -17.69 -0.24
CA SER A 193 -8.10 -17.09 -1.12
C SER A 193 -6.85 -16.73 -0.30
N PRO A 194 -5.82 -17.59 -0.26
CA PRO A 194 -4.56 -17.31 0.40
C PRO A 194 -3.55 -16.64 -0.56
N ILE A 195 -2.93 -15.55 -0.11
CA ILE A 195 -1.85 -14.86 -0.83
C ILE A 195 -0.65 -14.78 0.11
N CYS A 196 0.50 -15.29 -0.32
CA CYS A 196 1.72 -15.31 0.50
C CYS A 196 2.88 -14.66 -0.24
N GLN A 197 3.64 -13.82 0.46
CA GLN A 197 4.84 -13.17 -0.06
C GLN A 197 5.95 -13.18 0.99
N LEU A 198 7.18 -12.86 0.60
CA LEU A 198 8.28 -12.69 1.54
C LEU A 198 7.95 -11.59 2.54
N THR A 199 8.14 -11.87 3.83
CA THR A 199 7.81 -10.95 4.92
C THR A 199 8.50 -9.59 4.76
N GLU A 200 9.71 -9.57 4.20
CA GLU A 200 10.45 -8.34 3.89
C GLU A 200 9.72 -7.47 2.85
N MET A 201 9.25 -8.05 1.74
CA MET A 201 8.48 -7.32 0.72
C MET A 201 7.18 -6.74 1.29
N VAL A 202 6.50 -7.51 2.16
CA VAL A 202 5.28 -7.06 2.84
C VAL A 202 5.57 -5.91 3.80
N ALA A 203 6.74 -5.89 4.45
CA ALA A 203 7.15 -4.79 5.32
C ALA A 203 7.46 -3.51 4.55
N GLU A 204 7.98 -3.61 3.34
CA GLU A 204 8.30 -2.46 2.50
C GLU A 204 7.07 -1.88 1.80
N SER A 205 6.20 -2.73 1.25
CA SER A 205 5.14 -2.32 0.31
C SER A 205 3.72 -2.71 0.73
N GLY A 206 3.58 -3.51 1.78
CA GLY A 206 2.31 -4.12 2.15
C GLY A 206 1.94 -5.29 1.24
N MET A 207 0.73 -5.82 1.43
CA MET A 207 0.18 -6.87 0.59
C MET A 207 -1.31 -6.61 0.36
N TYR A 208 -1.78 -6.86 -0.85
CA TYR A 208 -3.18 -6.75 -1.22
C TYR A 208 -3.76 -8.14 -1.51
N GLY A 209 -5.03 -8.33 -1.17
CA GLY A 209 -5.79 -9.52 -1.53
C GLY A 209 -7.28 -9.25 -1.64
N SER A 210 -7.99 -10.09 -2.37
CA SER A 210 -9.44 -9.98 -2.48
C SER A 210 -10.15 -11.32 -2.69
N LEU A 211 -11.46 -11.31 -2.45
CA LEU A 211 -12.38 -12.43 -2.58
C LEU A 211 -13.72 -11.93 -3.11
N ILE A 212 -14.23 -12.58 -4.16
CA ILE A 212 -15.59 -12.33 -4.67
C ILE A 212 -16.55 -13.17 -3.84
N VAL A 213 -17.53 -12.52 -3.20
CA VAL A 213 -18.42 -13.15 -2.21
C VAL A 213 -19.84 -13.37 -2.73
N ASP A 214 -20.30 -12.52 -3.64
CA ASP A 214 -21.63 -12.62 -4.24
C ASP A 214 -21.55 -12.32 -5.73
N SER A 215 -22.42 -12.97 -6.51
CA SER A 215 -22.65 -12.64 -7.92
C SER A 215 -24.15 -12.69 -8.19
N VAL A 216 -24.76 -11.52 -8.43
CA VAL A 216 -26.17 -11.37 -8.77
C VAL A 216 -26.30 -10.77 -10.17
N GLY A 217 -26.60 -11.63 -11.14
CA GLY A 217 -26.70 -11.22 -12.54
C GLY A 217 -25.36 -10.74 -13.07
N VAL A 218 -25.28 -9.47 -13.44
CA VAL A 218 -24.04 -8.82 -13.90
C VAL A 218 -23.30 -8.10 -12.78
N THR A 219 -23.76 -8.13 -11.53
CA THR A 219 -23.07 -7.45 -10.42
C THR A 219 -22.38 -8.46 -9.53
N GLN A 220 -21.08 -8.30 -9.34
CA GLN A 220 -20.25 -9.07 -8.42
C GLN A 220 -19.85 -8.20 -7.23
N ARG A 221 -19.89 -8.75 -6.04
CA ARG A 221 -19.36 -8.10 -4.84
C ARG A 221 -17.99 -8.67 -4.51
N GLU A 222 -17.02 -7.78 -4.37
CA GLU A 222 -15.66 -8.13 -3.99
C GLU A 222 -15.34 -7.51 -2.62
N VAL A 223 -14.78 -8.32 -1.72
CA VAL A 223 -14.17 -7.87 -0.48
C VAL A 223 -12.66 -7.89 -0.68
N SER A 224 -12.01 -6.74 -0.44
CA SER A 224 -10.57 -6.58 -0.55
C SER A 224 -9.94 -6.18 0.77
N ALA A 225 -8.70 -6.61 0.99
CA ALA A 225 -7.92 -6.31 2.18
C ALA A 225 -6.50 -5.90 1.80
N GLN A 226 -6.05 -4.79 2.40
CA GLN A 226 -4.66 -4.35 2.38
C GLN A 226 -4.02 -4.67 3.74
N LEU A 227 -3.03 -5.56 3.75
CA LEU A 227 -2.18 -5.85 4.90
C LEU A 227 -0.97 -4.92 4.92
N LEU A 228 -0.71 -4.34 6.09
CA LEU A 228 0.46 -3.51 6.39
C LEU A 228 1.00 -3.90 7.77
N PHE A 229 2.29 -3.66 8.02
CA PHE A 229 2.82 -3.72 9.37
C PHE A 229 2.76 -2.33 10.04
N ALA A 230 2.23 -2.29 11.25
CA ALA A 230 2.33 -1.11 12.10
C ALA A 230 3.79 -0.84 12.49
N ALA A 231 4.09 0.35 13.01
CA ALA A 231 5.43 0.68 13.50
C ALA A 231 5.95 -0.26 14.61
N SER A 232 5.04 -0.98 15.28
CA SER A 232 5.36 -2.04 16.25
C SER A 232 5.78 -3.37 15.61
N GLY A 233 5.68 -3.50 14.29
CA GLY A 233 5.83 -4.77 13.56
C GLY A 233 4.59 -5.67 13.60
N GLU A 234 3.49 -5.23 14.24
CA GLU A 234 2.24 -6.00 14.24
C GLU A 234 1.49 -5.86 12.91
N PRO A 235 0.91 -6.95 12.36
CA PRO A 235 0.10 -6.86 11.16
C PRO A 235 -1.23 -6.15 11.43
N ALA A 236 -1.60 -5.25 10.53
CA ALA A 236 -2.86 -4.52 10.51
C ALA A 236 -3.47 -4.59 9.11
N VAL A 237 -4.80 -4.64 9.02
CA VAL A 237 -5.51 -4.70 7.73
C VAL A 237 -6.47 -3.53 7.59
N ALA A 238 -6.52 -2.96 6.38
CA ALA A 238 -7.63 -2.13 5.92
C ALA A 238 -8.50 -2.97 4.99
N VAL A 239 -9.79 -3.08 5.29
CA VAL A 239 -10.72 -3.93 4.53
C VAL A 239 -11.81 -3.07 3.89
N SER A 240 -12.08 -3.30 2.61
CA SER A 240 -13.10 -2.61 1.83
C SER A 240 -13.97 -3.61 1.06
N SER A 241 -15.16 -3.19 0.66
CA SER A 241 -16.09 -3.99 -0.14
C SER A 241 -16.68 -3.12 -1.24
N TYR A 242 -16.69 -3.62 -2.48
CA TYR A 242 -17.21 -2.90 -3.64
C TYR A 242 -18.08 -3.82 -4.50
N ASP A 243 -19.07 -3.23 -5.15
CA ASP A 243 -19.89 -3.90 -6.15
C ASP A 243 -19.38 -3.49 -7.54
N TYR A 244 -19.03 -4.46 -8.37
CA TYR A 244 -18.59 -4.28 -9.75
C TYR A 244 -19.58 -4.91 -10.70
N SER A 245 -19.93 -4.20 -11.78
CA SER A 245 -20.69 -4.82 -12.87
C SER A 245 -19.73 -5.60 -13.78
N SER A 246 -19.81 -6.92 -13.84
CA SER A 246 -19.04 -7.79 -14.74
C SER A 246 -19.30 -7.55 -16.23
N GLY A 247 -20.27 -6.70 -16.60
CA GLY A 247 -20.57 -6.29 -17.98
C GLY A 247 -19.71 -5.16 -18.53
N SER A 248 -18.94 -4.48 -17.68
CA SER A 248 -17.86 -3.57 -18.06
C SER A 248 -16.63 -4.05 -17.31
N ALA A 249 -15.45 -4.03 -17.91
CA ALA A 249 -14.22 -4.50 -17.26
C ALA A 249 -13.84 -3.74 -15.97
N GLY A 250 -14.72 -2.95 -15.37
CA GLY A 250 -14.43 -1.93 -14.35
C GLY A 250 -13.60 -0.78 -14.89
N MET A 251 -12.94 -0.97 -16.04
CA MET A 251 -12.06 -0.02 -16.69
C MET A 251 -12.86 0.98 -17.49
N ILE A 252 -12.70 2.25 -17.11
CA ILE A 252 -13.19 3.39 -17.88
C ILE A 252 -12.01 3.88 -18.72
N TYR A 253 -12.16 3.80 -20.04
CA TYR A 253 -11.18 4.33 -20.99
C TYR A 253 -11.45 5.80 -21.30
N ALA A 254 -10.43 6.52 -21.78
CA ALA A 254 -10.53 7.96 -21.97
C ALA A 254 -11.47 8.34 -23.13
N ASN A 255 -11.67 7.46 -24.10
CA ASN A 255 -12.48 7.70 -25.29
C ASN A 255 -13.04 6.40 -25.91
N GLU A 256 -14.01 6.55 -26.82
CA GLU A 256 -14.67 5.42 -27.49
C GLU A 256 -13.72 4.58 -28.37
N ASN A 257 -12.63 5.16 -28.87
CA ASN A 257 -11.66 4.43 -29.68
C ASN A 257 -10.86 3.45 -28.81
N GLU A 258 -10.41 3.89 -27.64
CA GLU A 258 -9.78 3.03 -26.65
C GLU A 258 -10.72 1.92 -26.17
N THR A 259 -12.00 2.24 -25.91
CA THR A 259 -12.99 1.21 -25.56
C THR A 259 -13.08 0.13 -26.63
N ARG A 260 -13.14 0.51 -27.90
CA ARG A 260 -13.20 -0.44 -29.02
C ARG A 260 -11.93 -1.28 -29.16
N ILE A 261 -10.76 -0.69 -28.92
CA ILE A 261 -9.48 -1.42 -28.93
C ILE A 261 -9.43 -2.42 -27.77
N ALA A 262 -9.88 -2.03 -26.58
CA ALA A 262 -9.92 -2.92 -25.43
C ALA A 262 -10.88 -4.10 -25.64
N GLU A 263 -12.07 -3.87 -26.19
CA GLU A 263 -13.00 -4.93 -26.59
C GLU A 263 -12.36 -5.90 -27.60
N LYS A 264 -11.68 -5.35 -28.60
CA LYS A 264 -10.95 -6.16 -29.58
C LYS A 264 -9.83 -6.98 -28.94
N LEU A 265 -9.04 -6.41 -28.04
CA LEU A 265 -8.00 -7.14 -27.30
C LEU A 265 -8.63 -8.26 -26.45
N ALA A 266 -9.77 -8.01 -25.80
CA ALA A 266 -10.51 -9.06 -25.11
C ALA A 266 -10.91 -10.21 -26.07
N ASP A 267 -11.42 -9.89 -27.26
CA ASP A 267 -11.74 -10.87 -28.30
C ASP A 267 -10.50 -11.62 -28.84
N GLU A 268 -9.32 -11.01 -28.77
CA GLU A 268 -8.03 -11.61 -29.13
C GLU A 268 -7.44 -12.53 -28.04
N GLY A 269 -8.13 -12.69 -26.91
CA GLY A 269 -7.76 -13.66 -25.85
C GLY A 269 -7.04 -13.06 -24.64
N PHE A 270 -7.14 -11.74 -24.44
CA PHE A 270 -6.66 -11.06 -23.24
C PHE A 270 -7.74 -11.00 -22.15
N ASP A 271 -7.37 -11.07 -20.85
CA ASP A 271 -8.33 -10.92 -19.74
C ASP A 271 -8.88 -9.48 -19.77
N PRO A 272 -10.19 -9.28 -20.00
CA PRO A 272 -10.78 -7.94 -20.09
C PRO A 272 -10.47 -7.05 -18.89
N ARG A 273 -10.35 -7.63 -17.69
CA ARG A 273 -10.08 -6.91 -16.43
C ARG A 273 -8.61 -6.48 -16.29
N SER A 274 -7.74 -6.99 -17.16
CA SER A 274 -6.32 -6.68 -17.19
C SER A 274 -5.94 -5.69 -18.29
N ILE A 275 -6.89 -5.23 -19.10
CA ILE A 275 -6.60 -4.36 -20.24
C ILE A 275 -6.60 -2.90 -19.78
N TRP A 276 -5.43 -2.26 -19.76
CA TRP A 276 -5.31 -0.84 -19.46
C TRP A 276 -4.25 -0.14 -20.30
N VAL A 277 -4.34 1.18 -20.41
CA VAL A 277 -3.34 2.00 -21.09
C VAL A 277 -2.17 2.24 -20.13
N ALA A 278 -0.99 1.72 -20.47
CA ALA A 278 0.25 1.92 -19.73
C ALA A 278 0.86 3.32 -19.97
N GLY A 279 0.55 3.93 -21.12
CA GLY A 279 0.96 5.27 -21.50
C GLY A 279 0.69 5.54 -22.98
N TYR A 280 1.25 6.64 -23.50
CA TYR A 280 1.04 7.04 -24.89
C TYR A 280 2.36 7.40 -25.57
N ASP A 281 2.49 7.01 -26.83
CA ASP A 281 3.48 7.54 -27.77
C ASP A 281 2.82 8.60 -28.67
N GLY A 282 2.86 9.86 -28.24
CA GLY A 282 2.03 10.90 -28.85
C GLY A 282 0.55 10.60 -28.63
N ASP A 283 -0.19 10.34 -29.71
CA ASP A 283 -1.61 9.97 -29.67
C ASP A 283 -1.85 8.44 -29.73
N VAL A 284 -0.78 7.63 -29.80
CA VAL A 284 -0.88 6.17 -29.91
C VAL A 284 -0.84 5.54 -28.51
N PRO A 285 -1.90 4.83 -28.08
CA PRO A 285 -1.91 4.17 -26.77
C PRO A 285 -0.97 2.96 -26.75
N ILE A 286 -0.28 2.81 -25.62
CA ILE A 286 0.50 1.62 -25.28
C ILE A 286 -0.28 0.87 -24.22
N TRP A 287 -0.65 -0.37 -24.51
CA TRP A 287 -1.52 -1.18 -23.65
C TRP A 287 -0.73 -2.18 -22.83
N SER A 288 -1.22 -2.46 -21.63
CA SER A 288 -0.84 -3.64 -20.86
C SER A 288 -2.06 -4.55 -20.70
N ALA A 289 -1.84 -5.85 -20.82
CA ALA A 289 -2.87 -6.88 -20.69
C ALA A 289 -2.26 -8.24 -20.32
N MET A 290 -3.02 -9.10 -19.66
CA MET A 290 -2.68 -10.49 -19.40
C MET A 290 -3.38 -11.40 -20.41
N GLN A 291 -2.70 -12.42 -20.93
CA GLN A 291 -3.35 -13.43 -21.75
C GLN A 291 -4.20 -14.37 -20.87
N LEU A 292 -5.32 -14.86 -21.41
CA LEU A 292 -6.18 -15.83 -20.72
C LEU A 292 -5.55 -17.24 -20.71
N ASP A 293 -4.94 -17.64 -21.83
CA ASP A 293 -4.42 -19.00 -22.04
C ASP A 293 -2.95 -19.16 -21.63
N SER A 294 -2.30 -18.06 -21.22
CA SER A 294 -0.89 -18.02 -20.82
C SER A 294 -0.74 -17.03 -19.68
N PRO A 295 -0.01 -17.36 -18.59
CA PRO A 295 0.11 -16.47 -17.43
C PRO A 295 0.89 -15.17 -17.71
N GLY A 296 1.29 -14.88 -18.94
CA GLY A 296 2.12 -13.73 -19.29
C GLY A 296 1.42 -12.39 -19.25
N ALA A 297 2.08 -11.39 -18.65
CA ALA A 297 1.76 -9.98 -18.83
C ALA A 297 2.38 -9.50 -20.16
N CYS A 298 1.61 -8.74 -20.94
CA CYS A 298 1.99 -8.25 -22.26
C CYS A 298 2.02 -6.72 -22.29
N LEU A 299 2.91 -6.19 -23.11
CA LEU A 299 2.97 -4.80 -23.53
C LEU A 299 2.70 -4.75 -25.03
N ILE A 300 1.69 -3.96 -25.44
CA ILE A 300 1.13 -3.98 -26.80
C ILE A 300 1.14 -2.54 -27.34
N TYR A 301 1.72 -2.34 -28.51
CA TYR A 301 1.73 -1.05 -29.19
C TYR A 301 0.44 -0.87 -30.02
N ASP A 302 -0.26 0.25 -29.82
CA ASP A 302 -1.51 0.66 -30.50
C ASP A 302 -2.72 -0.22 -30.18
N GLY A 303 -2.62 -1.54 -30.36
CA GLY A 303 -3.72 -2.50 -30.16
C GLY A 303 -4.75 -2.51 -31.30
N SER A 304 -4.78 -1.48 -32.15
CA SER A 304 -5.71 -1.43 -33.28
C SER A 304 -5.35 -2.41 -34.41
N LEU A 305 -4.09 -2.81 -34.55
CA LEU A 305 -3.60 -3.72 -35.59
C LEU A 305 -3.82 -5.20 -35.23
N SER A 306 -3.84 -6.09 -36.22
CA SER A 306 -3.93 -7.54 -36.01
C SER A 306 -2.94 -8.27 -36.95
N PRO A 307 -1.85 -8.86 -36.42
CA PRO A 307 -1.41 -8.78 -35.01
C PRO A 307 -0.81 -7.41 -34.68
N SER A 308 -1.06 -6.92 -33.46
CA SER A 308 -0.36 -5.74 -32.92
C SER A 308 1.07 -6.10 -32.51
N PRO A 309 2.07 -5.21 -32.69
CA PRO A 309 3.40 -5.42 -32.12
C PRO A 309 3.30 -5.54 -30.60
N MET A 310 3.83 -6.63 -30.04
CA MET A 310 3.74 -6.89 -28.61
C MET A 310 4.90 -7.75 -28.10
N VAL A 311 5.14 -7.66 -26.79
CA VAL A 311 6.04 -8.53 -26.04
C VAL A 311 5.30 -9.02 -24.80
N CYS A 312 5.47 -10.28 -24.44
CA CYS A 312 4.88 -10.87 -23.25
C CYS A 312 5.95 -11.57 -22.42
N ALA A 313 5.84 -11.50 -21.10
CA ALA A 313 6.68 -12.23 -20.17
C ALA A 313 5.86 -12.76 -18.99
N ASP A 314 6.30 -13.88 -18.44
CA ASP A 314 5.69 -14.45 -17.24
C ASP A 314 5.91 -13.53 -16.02
N PRO A 315 4.88 -13.27 -15.19
CA PRO A 315 4.97 -12.39 -14.03
C PRO A 315 6.05 -12.79 -13.03
N GLN A 316 6.30 -14.09 -12.83
CA GLN A 316 7.38 -14.52 -11.94
C GLN A 316 8.73 -14.15 -12.53
N THR A 317 8.90 -14.28 -13.85
CA THR A 317 10.14 -13.88 -14.53
C THR A 317 10.39 -12.37 -14.42
N ILE A 318 9.34 -11.54 -14.57
CA ILE A 318 9.43 -10.07 -14.41
C ILE A 318 9.90 -9.71 -13.00
N VAL A 319 9.34 -10.37 -11.97
CA VAL A 319 9.72 -10.14 -10.57
C VAL A 319 11.12 -10.64 -10.26
N GLU A 320 11.46 -11.87 -10.66
CA GLU A 320 12.75 -12.50 -10.38
C GLU A 320 13.93 -11.77 -11.02
N GLN A 321 13.74 -11.25 -12.24
CA GLN A 321 14.79 -10.55 -12.97
C GLN A 321 14.84 -9.05 -12.63
N GLY A 322 13.84 -8.52 -11.93
CA GLY A 322 13.68 -7.08 -11.70
C GLY A 322 13.62 -6.27 -13.01
N ALA A 323 13.35 -6.95 -14.14
CA ALA A 323 13.39 -6.38 -15.48
C ALA A 323 11.95 -6.23 -15.99
N GLY A 324 11.62 -5.02 -16.48
CA GLY A 324 10.33 -4.73 -17.08
C GLY A 324 10.12 -5.40 -18.44
N LEU A 325 8.94 -5.19 -19.02
CA LEU A 325 8.65 -5.56 -20.40
C LEU A 325 9.33 -4.57 -21.36
N VAL A 326 10.07 -5.07 -22.35
CA VAL A 326 10.76 -4.24 -23.35
C VAL A 326 10.26 -4.56 -24.74
N LEU A 327 9.55 -3.63 -25.36
CA LEU A 327 9.02 -3.73 -26.72
C LEU A 327 9.80 -2.80 -27.65
N ASN A 328 10.30 -3.33 -28.76
CA ASN A 328 10.93 -2.53 -29.82
C ASN A 328 10.01 -2.47 -31.03
N VAL A 329 9.63 -1.26 -31.45
CA VAL A 329 8.81 -1.02 -32.65
C VAL A 329 9.65 -0.24 -33.65
N VAL A 330 9.76 -0.79 -34.86
CA VAL A 330 10.45 -0.12 -35.96
C VAL A 330 9.41 0.57 -36.84
N ASP A 331 9.56 1.88 -37.00
CA ASP A 331 8.75 2.65 -37.94
C ASP A 331 9.09 2.20 -39.37
N PRO A 332 8.13 1.67 -40.15
CA PRO A 332 8.40 1.17 -41.49
C PRO A 332 8.74 2.27 -42.51
N GLN A 333 8.36 3.52 -42.25
CA GLN A 333 8.64 4.65 -43.15
C GLN A 333 10.02 5.25 -42.89
N THR A 334 10.39 5.39 -41.61
CA THR A 334 11.63 6.07 -41.22
C THR A 334 12.77 5.11 -40.87
N GLY A 335 12.47 3.84 -40.62
CA GLY A 335 13.42 2.86 -40.10
C GLY A 335 13.86 3.13 -38.66
N THR A 336 13.23 4.10 -37.98
CA THR A 336 13.56 4.48 -36.60
C THR A 336 13.03 3.42 -35.64
N THR A 337 13.88 2.94 -34.74
CA THR A 337 13.46 2.07 -33.65
C THR A 337 13.05 2.89 -32.44
N THR A 338 11.86 2.60 -31.92
CA THR A 338 11.38 3.11 -30.64
C THR A 338 11.30 1.94 -29.65
N THR A 339 11.95 2.10 -28.51
CA THR A 339 11.97 1.14 -27.40
C THR A 339 11.01 1.61 -26.32
N PHE A 340 10.09 0.75 -25.93
CA PHE A 340 9.13 0.94 -24.85
C PHE A 340 9.50 0.01 -23.70
N GLU A 341 9.83 0.57 -22.54
CA GLU A 341 10.16 -0.19 -21.33
C GLU A 341 9.10 0.05 -20.26
N PHE A 342 8.40 -1.00 -19.84
CA PHE A 342 7.33 -0.93 -18.86
C PHE A 342 7.70 -1.74 -17.61
N SER A 343 7.73 -1.09 -16.45
CA SER A 343 7.96 -1.76 -15.16
C SER A 343 6.73 -1.61 -14.26
N PRO A 344 5.99 -2.71 -13.97
CA PRO A 344 4.77 -2.65 -13.16
C PRO A 344 5.04 -2.32 -11.68
N HIS A 345 6.30 -2.40 -11.23
CA HIS A 345 6.69 -2.23 -9.82
C HIS A 345 7.70 -1.10 -9.57
N GLY A 346 8.07 -0.34 -10.60
CA GLY A 346 9.04 0.76 -10.51
C GLY A 346 8.42 2.16 -10.38
N PRO A 347 9.21 3.20 -10.03
CA PRO A 347 8.74 4.58 -9.93
C PRO A 347 8.35 5.22 -11.27
N SER A 348 8.71 4.60 -12.40
CA SER A 348 8.33 5.03 -13.75
C SER A 348 7.58 3.89 -14.45
N ALA A 349 6.29 4.11 -14.73
CA ALA A 349 5.41 3.09 -15.31
C ALA A 349 5.81 2.75 -16.76
N LEU A 350 6.18 3.73 -17.60
CA LEU A 350 6.58 3.52 -19.00
C LEU A 350 7.71 4.49 -19.40
N VAL A 351 8.78 3.98 -20.02
CA VAL A 351 9.89 4.76 -20.59
C VAL A 351 9.92 4.54 -22.11
N ILE A 352 10.05 5.62 -22.88
CA ILE A 352 10.07 5.60 -24.35
C ILE A 352 11.40 6.18 -24.84
N THR A 353 12.20 5.36 -25.51
CA THR A 353 13.50 5.75 -26.08
C THR A 353 13.45 5.67 -27.60
N ARG A 354 13.87 6.73 -28.30
CA ARG A 354 13.92 6.75 -29.78
C ARG A 354 15.36 6.82 -30.26
N GLU A 355 15.79 5.82 -31.01
CA GLU A 355 17.08 5.83 -31.68
C GLU A 355 16.95 6.55 -33.02
N ARG A 356 17.58 7.74 -33.17
CA ARG A 356 17.65 8.38 -34.48
C ARG A 356 18.45 7.49 -35.43
N GLY A 357 17.80 6.99 -36.48
CA GLY A 357 18.50 6.35 -37.59
C GLY A 357 19.56 7.31 -38.14
N GLU A 358 20.79 6.81 -38.32
CA GLU A 358 21.82 7.52 -39.07
C GLU A 358 21.27 7.81 -40.48
N VAL A 359 20.94 9.08 -40.73
CA VAL A 359 20.72 9.56 -42.09
C VAL A 359 22.05 9.37 -42.80
N GLY A 360 22.11 8.36 -43.68
CA GLY A 360 23.32 8.02 -44.43
C GLY A 360 23.95 9.27 -45.02
N ALA A 361 25.18 9.55 -44.60
CA ALA A 361 26.08 10.49 -45.25
C ALA A 361 26.49 9.89 -46.61
N GLY A 362 25.58 9.95 -47.57
CA GLY A 362 25.84 9.70 -48.99
C GLY A 362 25.69 11.01 -49.75
N GLY A 363 26.76 11.79 -49.82
CA GLY A 363 26.80 13.05 -50.57
C GLY A 363 28.22 13.61 -50.64
N ASP A 364 29.07 13.00 -51.47
CA ASP A 364 29.62 13.59 -52.71
C ASP A 364 30.48 12.57 -53.47
#